data_AF-G9KS32-F1
#
_entry.id   AF-G9KS32-F1
#
_cell.length_a   1.000
_cell.length_b   1.000
_cell.length_c   1.000
_cell.angle_alpha   90.00
_cell.angle_beta   90.00
_cell.angle_gamma   90.00
#
_symmetry.space_group_name_H-M   'P 1'
#
loop_
_entity.id
_entity.type
_entity.pdbx_description
1 polymer ?
#
loop_
_entity_poly.entity_id
_entity_poly.type
_entity_poly.pdbx_seq_one_letter_code
_entity_poly.pdbx_strand_id
1 'polypeptide(L)'
;EVTHETFIAYKVLEVFPRGRRVVITCHSPQAPPPVTYSLWAGQGTEVAKKMVKTGDPASFSINITLKSRPDLLTYSCQAASPEGTHSASTKLQMYWELWTKPVSQLQANFTLLDRGSGPRVEISCQVSSGSPPITYSLVGKDGTVHTQQRPNYGQPAKFTFTLTNKSTRLQCQAENDISVQFSPFKLVPPGQLPQGAIVVLGSSLISIAAVTCWLLAQAWWT
;
A
#
# COMPACT_ATOMS: atom_id res chain seq x y z
N GLU A 1 38.85 26.14 -9.72
CA GLU A 1 37.90 25.14 -9.19
C GLU A 1 37.42 24.29 -10.34
N VAL A 2 37.59 22.98 -10.21
CA VAL A 2 37.24 22.03 -11.28
C VAL A 2 35.90 21.41 -10.89
N THR A 3 34.81 22.07 -11.25
CA THR A 3 33.44 21.54 -11.11
C THR A 3 33.15 20.59 -12.25
N HIS A 4 33.76 19.40 -12.21
CA HIS A 4 33.33 18.30 -13.06
C HIS A 4 32.29 17.51 -12.28
N GLU A 5 31.05 17.53 -12.76
CA GLU A 5 29.89 17.02 -12.02
C GLU A 5 29.13 16.06 -12.92
N THR A 6 29.64 14.84 -13.10
CA THR A 6 28.77 13.77 -13.61
C THR A 6 27.67 13.55 -12.58
N PHE A 7 26.41 13.76 -12.97
CA PHE A 7 25.26 13.58 -12.10
C PHE A 7 24.71 12.17 -12.21
N ILE A 8 24.19 11.67 -11.09
CA ILE A 8 23.50 10.40 -11.01
C ILE A 8 22.15 10.61 -10.31
N ALA A 9 21.10 10.05 -10.88
CA ALA A 9 19.76 10.05 -10.32
C ALA A 9 19.08 8.71 -10.59
N TYR A 10 17.96 8.44 -9.93
CA TYR A 10 17.18 7.25 -10.23
C TYR A 10 15.68 7.47 -10.08
N LYS A 11 14.91 6.56 -10.67
CA LYS A 11 13.47 6.45 -10.51
C LYS A 11 13.07 4.98 -10.36
N VAL A 12 12.16 4.70 -9.44
CA VAL A 12 11.54 3.36 -9.31
C VAL A 12 10.48 3.20 -10.39
N LEU A 13 10.59 2.13 -11.17
CA LEU A 13 9.59 1.75 -12.17
C LEU A 13 8.59 0.75 -11.59
N GLU A 14 9.09 -0.30 -10.94
CA GLU A 14 8.28 -1.39 -10.41
C GLU A 14 8.79 -1.84 -9.05
N VAL A 15 7.86 -2.27 -8.20
CA VAL A 15 8.15 -2.73 -6.83
C VAL A 15 7.70 -4.19 -6.69
N PHE A 16 8.63 -5.04 -6.27
CA PHE A 16 8.41 -6.45 -5.95
C PHE A 16 8.63 -6.70 -4.45
N PRO A 17 8.14 -7.83 -3.90
CA PRO A 17 8.27 -8.13 -2.46
C PRO A 17 9.70 -8.08 -1.92
N ARG A 18 10.72 -8.39 -2.74
CA ARG A 18 12.15 -8.33 -2.37
C ARG A 18 13.05 -7.74 -3.46
N GLY A 19 12.45 -7.03 -4.41
CA GLY A 19 13.21 -6.34 -5.44
C GLY A 19 12.51 -5.08 -5.93
N ARG A 20 13.24 -4.23 -6.65
CA ARG A 20 12.68 -3.12 -7.42
C ARG A 20 13.31 -3.11 -8.80
N ARG A 21 12.53 -2.74 -9.81
CA ARG A 21 13.08 -2.33 -11.11
C ARG A 21 13.25 -0.82 -11.07
N VAL A 22 14.48 -0.35 -11.25
CA VAL A 22 14.78 1.08 -11.27
C VAL A 22 15.45 1.45 -12.58
N VAL A 23 15.31 2.72 -12.95
CA VAL A 23 16.15 3.35 -13.96
C VAL A 23 17.12 4.28 -13.26
N ILE A 24 18.41 4.05 -13.47
CA ILE A 24 19.47 4.96 -13.07
C ILE A 24 19.84 5.80 -14.29
N THR A 25 19.86 7.11 -14.11
CA THR A 25 20.23 8.08 -15.14
C THR A 25 21.55 8.72 -14.77
N CYS A 26 22.50 8.68 -15.70
CA CYS A 26 23.76 9.40 -15.61
C CYS A 26 23.79 10.54 -16.62
N HIS A 27 24.30 11.70 -16.21
CA HIS A 27 24.44 12.84 -17.11
C HIS A 27 25.75 13.57 -16.83
N SER A 28 26.58 13.75 -17.86
CA SER A 28 27.78 14.58 -17.78
C SER A 28 27.68 15.71 -18.81
N PRO A 29 27.07 16.86 -18.44
CA PRO A 29 26.81 17.95 -19.37
C PRO A 29 28.09 18.52 -20.03
N GLN A 30 29.23 18.37 -19.34
CA GLN A 30 30.52 18.89 -19.78
C GLN A 30 31.32 17.89 -20.63
N ALA A 31 30.87 16.62 -20.74
CA ALA A 31 31.60 15.63 -21.51
C ALA A 31 31.25 15.76 -23.01
N PRO A 32 32.23 16.00 -23.89
CA PRO A 32 31.97 16.09 -25.32
C PRO A 32 31.58 14.72 -25.89
N PRO A 33 30.55 14.65 -26.74
CA PRO A 33 30.16 13.39 -27.36
C PRO A 33 31.21 12.85 -28.35
N PRO A 34 31.27 11.52 -28.56
CA PRO A 34 30.44 10.50 -27.92
C PRO A 34 30.88 10.23 -26.47
N VAL A 35 29.90 10.18 -25.55
CA VAL A 35 30.16 9.94 -24.12
C VAL A 35 29.88 8.49 -23.78
N THR A 36 30.84 7.84 -23.14
CA THR A 36 30.69 6.49 -22.62
C THR A 36 30.47 6.55 -21.12
N TYR A 37 29.30 6.13 -20.67
CA TYR A 37 28.93 6.05 -19.27
C TYR A 37 29.12 4.63 -18.75
N SER A 38 29.87 4.48 -17.67
CA SER A 38 30.01 3.25 -16.89
C SER A 38 29.30 3.40 -15.55
N LEU A 39 28.38 2.49 -15.26
CA LEU A 39 27.69 2.37 -13.99
C LEU A 39 28.45 1.39 -13.09
N TRP A 40 28.86 1.85 -11.92
CA TRP A 40 29.62 1.10 -10.94
C TRP A 40 28.78 0.81 -9.70
N ALA A 41 28.88 -0.40 -9.16
CA ALA A 41 28.37 -0.74 -7.83
C ALA A 41 29.43 -0.43 -6.76
N GLY A 42 29.00 -0.26 -5.51
CA GLY A 42 29.84 0.19 -4.37
C GLY A 42 31.08 -0.67 -4.07
N GLN A 43 31.14 -1.90 -4.57
CA GLN A 43 32.30 -2.78 -4.48
C GLN A 43 33.29 -2.66 -5.66
N GLY A 44 33.17 -1.62 -6.48
CA GLY A 44 34.02 -1.40 -7.65
C GLY A 44 33.72 -2.33 -8.81
N THR A 45 32.51 -2.92 -8.86
CA THR A 45 32.09 -3.79 -9.96
C THR A 45 31.36 -2.96 -11.02
N GLU A 46 31.79 -3.02 -12.28
CA GLU A 46 31.04 -2.42 -13.39
C GLU A 46 29.77 -3.23 -13.63
N VAL A 47 28.62 -2.57 -13.50
CA VAL A 47 27.28 -3.17 -13.64
C VAL A 47 26.82 -3.12 -15.09
N ALA A 48 27.06 -1.98 -15.74
CA ALA A 48 26.65 -1.74 -17.10
C ALA A 48 27.48 -0.60 -17.70
N LYS A 49 27.59 -0.61 -19.03
CA LYS A 49 28.26 0.44 -19.80
C LYS A 49 27.44 0.79 -21.01
N LYS A 50 27.34 2.08 -21.33
CA LYS A 50 26.54 2.59 -22.45
C LYS A 50 27.20 3.79 -23.09
N MET A 51 27.34 3.74 -24.41
CA MET A 51 27.80 4.89 -25.20
C MET A 51 26.62 5.66 -25.75
N VAL A 52 26.66 6.98 -25.61
CA VAL A 52 25.68 7.93 -26.13
C VAL A 52 26.40 8.85 -27.12
N LYS A 53 25.87 8.92 -28.34
CA LYS A 53 26.49 9.71 -29.43
C LYS A 53 26.23 11.21 -29.29
N THR A 54 25.25 11.58 -28.49
CA THR A 54 24.82 12.95 -28.20
C THR A 54 25.26 13.34 -26.78
N GLY A 55 24.98 14.57 -26.38
CA GLY A 55 25.15 15.02 -24.99
C GLY A 55 24.05 14.52 -24.05
N ASP A 56 23.16 13.64 -24.52
CA ASP A 56 22.02 13.18 -23.73
C ASP A 56 22.44 12.29 -22.55
N PRO A 57 21.65 12.25 -21.47
CA PRO A 57 21.87 11.33 -20.36
C PRO A 57 21.79 9.86 -20.79
N ALA A 58 22.59 9.02 -20.14
CA ALA A 58 22.49 7.57 -20.25
C ALA A 58 21.54 7.01 -19.19
N SER A 59 20.53 6.27 -19.62
CA SER A 59 19.62 5.52 -18.74
C SER A 59 19.96 4.02 -18.71
N PHE A 60 20.04 3.46 -17.50
CA PHE A 60 20.30 2.06 -17.19
C PHE A 60 19.13 1.46 -16.40
N SER A 61 18.45 0.46 -16.98
CA SER A 61 17.39 -0.28 -16.29
C SER A 61 18.01 -1.47 -15.56
N ILE A 62 17.92 -1.50 -14.23
CA ILE A 62 18.46 -2.59 -13.41
C ILE A 62 17.42 -3.11 -12.41
N ASN A 63 17.50 -4.40 -12.10
CA ASN A 63 16.73 -4.99 -11.01
C ASN A 63 17.61 -4.99 -9.75
N ILE A 64 17.12 -4.36 -8.70
CA ILE A 64 17.80 -4.25 -7.41
C ILE A 64 17.09 -5.15 -6.41
N THR A 65 17.84 -6.01 -5.74
CA THR A 65 17.32 -6.87 -4.67
C THR A 65 17.76 -6.37 -3.30
N LEU A 66 16.92 -6.57 -2.27
CA LEU A 66 17.32 -6.25 -0.91
C LEU A 66 18.46 -7.17 -0.50
N LYS A 67 19.64 -6.60 -0.29
CA LYS A 67 20.77 -7.31 0.32
C LYS A 67 20.92 -6.84 1.77
N SER A 68 21.44 -7.72 2.62
CA SER A 68 21.62 -7.46 4.06
C SER A 68 22.60 -6.34 4.37
N ARG A 69 23.39 -5.89 3.39
CA ARG A 69 24.43 -4.86 3.58
C ARG A 69 24.13 -3.60 2.73
N PRO A 70 24.09 -2.40 3.34
CA PRO A 70 23.78 -1.14 2.62
C PRO A 70 24.78 -0.75 1.53
N ASP A 71 26.06 -1.11 1.70
CA ASP A 71 27.13 -0.89 0.74
C ASP A 71 26.83 -1.52 -0.63
N LEU A 72 26.11 -2.66 -0.63
CA LEU A 72 25.72 -3.37 -1.84
C LEU A 72 24.63 -2.66 -2.66
N LEU A 73 23.99 -1.63 -2.11
CA LEU A 73 22.99 -0.79 -2.77
C LEU A 73 23.51 0.63 -3.03
N THR A 74 24.82 0.77 -3.16
CA THR A 74 25.48 2.01 -3.52
C THR A 74 25.92 1.95 -4.98
N TYR A 75 25.61 2.99 -5.75
CA TYR A 75 25.99 3.11 -7.16
C TYR A 75 26.71 4.44 -7.43
N SER A 76 27.56 4.45 -8.44
CA SER A 76 28.20 5.67 -8.96
C SER A 76 28.35 5.56 -10.46
N CYS A 77 28.42 6.69 -11.14
CA CYS A 77 28.61 6.76 -12.57
C CYS A 77 29.95 7.40 -12.92
N GLN A 78 30.56 6.95 -14.00
CA GLN A 78 31.74 7.57 -14.56
C GLN A 78 31.52 7.79 -16.05
N ALA A 79 31.81 9.00 -16.52
CA ALA A 79 31.75 9.35 -17.92
C ALA A 79 33.17 9.38 -18.52
N ALA A 80 33.31 8.93 -19.76
CA ALA A 80 34.52 9.06 -20.55
C ALA A 80 34.20 9.61 -21.93
N SER A 81 35.00 10.57 -22.40
CA SER A 81 34.94 11.13 -23.74
C SER A 81 36.30 10.91 -24.44
N PRO A 82 36.45 11.27 -25.72
CA PRO A 82 37.75 11.25 -26.40
C PRO A 82 38.83 12.09 -25.71
N GLU A 83 38.44 13.09 -24.92
CA GLU A 83 39.36 13.95 -24.16
C GLU A 83 39.85 13.31 -22.87
N GLY A 84 39.24 12.20 -22.45
CA GLY A 84 39.64 11.43 -21.29
C GLY A 84 38.48 11.08 -20.37
N THR A 85 38.85 10.67 -19.16
CA THR A 85 37.89 10.24 -18.14
C THR A 85 37.46 11.43 -17.31
N HIS A 86 36.14 11.62 -17.16
CA HIS A 86 35.54 12.67 -16.35
C HIS A 86 35.41 12.21 -14.89
N SER A 87 35.18 13.18 -13.99
CA SER A 87 34.90 12.93 -12.57
C SER A 87 33.79 11.89 -12.40
N ALA A 88 33.98 10.96 -11.46
CA ALA A 88 32.88 10.11 -11.04
C ALA A 88 31.77 10.94 -10.38
N SER A 89 30.54 10.47 -10.49
CA SER A 89 29.41 11.05 -9.77
C SER A 89 29.54 10.89 -8.27
N THR A 90 28.70 11.62 -7.54
CA THR A 90 28.42 11.28 -6.14
C THR A 90 27.91 9.84 -6.02
N LYS A 91 28.07 9.27 -4.83
CA LYS A 91 27.57 7.91 -4.53
C LYS A 91 26.07 7.98 -4.25
N LEU A 92 25.29 7.29 -5.06
CA LEU A 92 23.87 7.11 -4.89
C LEU A 92 23.59 5.93 -3.96
N GLN A 93 23.14 6.21 -2.74
CA GLN A 93 22.79 5.19 -1.74
C GLN A 93 21.29 4.92 -1.74
N MET A 94 20.89 3.77 -2.27
CA MET A 94 19.47 3.47 -2.45
C MET A 94 18.82 2.74 -1.26
N TYR A 95 19.59 2.32 -0.24
CA TYR A 95 19.07 1.48 0.84
C TYR A 95 17.90 2.13 1.60
N TRP A 96 18.09 3.35 2.12
CA TRP A 96 17.09 4.02 2.95
C TRP A 96 15.84 4.43 2.15
N GLU A 97 16.05 5.06 0.99
CA GLU A 97 14.95 5.56 0.17
C GLU A 97 14.06 4.45 -0.38
N LEU A 98 14.64 3.28 -0.70
CA LEU A 98 13.89 2.17 -1.21
C LEU A 98 13.31 1.29 -0.08
N TRP A 99 14.11 0.89 0.91
CA TRP A 99 13.76 -0.20 1.84
C TRP A 99 13.26 0.24 3.22
N THR A 100 13.47 1.48 3.64
CA THR A 100 13.10 1.94 4.99
C THR A 100 12.02 3.01 4.95
N LYS A 101 10.89 2.71 4.29
CA LYS A 101 9.72 3.57 4.27
C LYS A 101 8.67 3.05 5.28
N PRO A 102 8.39 3.82 6.35
CA PRO A 102 7.32 3.49 7.28
C PRO A 102 5.98 3.37 6.56
N VAL A 103 5.10 2.56 7.11
CA VAL A 103 3.71 2.45 6.65
C VAL A 103 3.05 3.81 6.87
N SER A 104 2.46 4.36 5.80
CA SER A 104 1.70 5.60 5.88
C SER A 104 0.37 5.39 6.59
N GLN A 105 -0.37 6.48 6.81
CA GLN A 105 -1.72 6.42 7.34
C GLN A 105 -2.59 5.39 6.60
N LEU A 106 -3.24 4.52 7.38
CA LEU A 106 -4.05 3.40 6.91
C LEU A 106 -5.51 3.82 6.71
N GLN A 107 -6.01 3.64 5.50
CA GLN A 107 -7.41 3.85 5.16
C GLN A 107 -8.16 2.51 5.19
N ALA A 108 -9.37 2.55 5.73
CA ALA A 108 -10.22 1.37 5.88
C ALA A 108 -11.68 1.72 5.54
N ASN A 109 -12.25 0.99 4.58
CA ASN A 109 -13.63 1.11 4.17
C ASN A 109 -14.40 -0.15 4.56
N PHE A 110 -15.58 0.02 5.14
CA PHE A 110 -16.45 -1.05 5.62
C PHE A 110 -17.79 -0.94 4.90
N THR A 111 -18.17 -1.97 4.16
CA THR A 111 -19.41 -2.02 3.38
C THR A 111 -20.28 -3.17 3.89
N LEU A 112 -21.44 -2.83 4.45
CA LEU A 112 -22.43 -3.81 4.86
C LEU A 112 -23.12 -4.39 3.63
N LEU A 113 -23.23 -5.72 3.58
CA LEU A 113 -23.86 -6.47 2.51
C LEU A 113 -24.86 -7.45 3.10
N ASP A 114 -26.10 -7.35 2.65
CA ASP A 114 -27.17 -8.30 2.94
C ASP A 114 -27.55 -9.02 1.66
N ARG A 115 -26.86 -10.14 1.38
CA ARG A 115 -27.12 -10.96 0.18
C ARG A 115 -27.13 -12.41 0.58
N GLY A 116 -28.30 -13.07 0.45
CA GLY A 116 -28.57 -14.52 0.32
C GLY A 116 -27.93 -15.50 1.31
N SER A 117 -26.63 -15.37 1.57
CA SER A 117 -25.80 -16.13 2.51
C SER A 117 -25.73 -15.50 3.91
N GLY A 118 -26.65 -14.58 4.25
CA GLY A 118 -26.66 -13.84 5.52
C GLY A 118 -25.84 -12.54 5.51
N PRO A 119 -26.01 -11.71 6.54
CA PRO A 119 -25.47 -10.37 6.56
C PRO A 119 -23.97 -10.39 6.91
N ARG A 120 -23.18 -9.68 6.12
CA ARG A 120 -21.71 -9.65 6.18
C ARG A 120 -21.18 -8.26 5.90
N VAL A 121 -19.91 -8.05 6.21
CA VAL A 121 -19.18 -6.82 5.91
C VAL A 121 -18.02 -7.14 5.00
N GLU A 122 -17.90 -6.40 3.92
CA GLU A 122 -16.66 -6.34 3.14
C GLU A 122 -15.80 -5.19 3.67
N ILE A 123 -14.53 -5.48 3.94
CA ILE A 123 -13.56 -4.52 4.46
C ILE A 123 -12.44 -4.39 3.44
N SER A 124 -12.15 -3.16 3.01
CA SER A 124 -10.99 -2.85 2.17
C SER A 124 -10.01 -1.98 2.96
N CYS A 125 -8.80 -2.48 3.17
CA CYS A 125 -7.72 -1.78 3.87
C CYS A 125 -6.60 -1.42 2.88
N GLN A 126 -6.12 -0.17 2.91
CA GLN A 126 -5.05 0.28 2.01
C GLN A 126 -4.22 1.42 2.61
N VAL A 127 -2.92 1.36 2.36
CA VAL A 127 -1.98 2.44 2.67
C VAL A 127 -1.52 3.11 1.37
N SER A 128 -1.26 4.41 1.40
CA SER A 128 -0.75 5.14 0.23
C SER A 128 0.73 4.91 0.00
N SER A 129 1.50 4.56 1.05
CA SER A 129 2.91 4.21 0.93
C SER A 129 3.44 3.38 2.10
N GLY A 130 4.56 2.71 1.88
CA GLY A 130 5.29 1.91 2.86
C GLY A 130 6.17 0.90 2.14
N SER A 131 7.25 0.43 2.76
CA SER A 131 8.09 -0.60 2.14
C SER A 131 7.42 -1.98 2.21
N PRO A 132 7.35 -2.75 1.10
CA PRO A 132 6.87 -4.13 1.12
C PRO A 132 7.86 -5.09 1.81
N PRO A 133 7.39 -6.29 2.24
CA PRO A 133 6.00 -6.73 2.20
C PRO A 133 5.17 -6.04 3.29
N ILE A 134 3.96 -5.59 2.91
CA ILE A 134 3.00 -5.03 3.88
C ILE A 134 1.97 -6.10 4.20
N THR A 135 1.85 -6.39 5.48
CA THR A 135 0.87 -7.35 6.00
C THR A 135 -0.31 -6.58 6.55
N TYR A 136 -1.50 -6.88 6.05
CA TYR A 136 -2.75 -6.31 6.52
C TYR A 136 -3.49 -7.32 7.38
N SER A 137 -3.99 -6.89 8.54
CA SER A 137 -4.76 -7.73 9.45
C SER A 137 -6.07 -7.03 9.84
N LEU A 138 -7.14 -7.80 10.01
CA LEU A 138 -8.39 -7.33 10.59
C LEU A 138 -8.38 -7.67 12.09
N VAL A 139 -8.38 -6.65 12.94
CA VAL A 139 -8.16 -6.79 14.38
C VAL A 139 -9.39 -6.31 15.16
N GLY A 140 -9.83 -7.10 16.12
CA GLY A 140 -10.87 -6.76 17.08
C GLY A 140 -10.38 -5.82 18.18
N LYS A 141 -11.30 -5.12 18.85
CA LYS A 141 -10.95 -4.23 19.99
C LYS A 141 -10.30 -4.97 21.16
N ASP A 142 -10.57 -6.26 21.29
CA ASP A 142 -9.94 -7.19 22.24
C ASP A 142 -8.51 -7.62 21.85
N GLY A 143 -8.02 -7.18 20.68
CA GLY A 143 -6.71 -7.54 20.14
C GLY A 143 -6.73 -8.81 19.29
N THR A 144 -7.87 -9.47 19.14
CA THR A 144 -7.98 -10.70 18.35
C THR A 144 -7.76 -10.41 16.87
N VAL A 145 -6.83 -11.15 16.24
CA VAL A 145 -6.63 -11.10 14.78
C VAL A 145 -7.59 -12.07 14.10
N HIS A 146 -8.58 -11.55 13.39
CA HIS A 146 -9.60 -12.36 12.72
C HIS A 146 -9.11 -12.94 11.40
N THR A 147 -8.38 -12.14 10.62
CA THR A 147 -7.83 -12.56 9.33
C THR A 147 -6.65 -11.66 8.95
N GLN A 148 -5.82 -12.16 8.05
CA GLN A 148 -4.62 -11.48 7.60
C GLN A 148 -4.34 -11.81 6.13
N GLN A 149 -3.84 -10.82 5.38
CA GLN A 149 -3.46 -10.95 3.97
C GLN A 149 -2.19 -10.15 3.67
N ARG A 150 -1.41 -10.64 2.70
CA ARG A 150 -0.29 -9.91 2.08
C ARG A 150 -0.55 -9.75 0.58
N PRO A 151 -1.31 -8.73 0.16
CA PRO A 151 -1.55 -8.48 -1.25
C PRO A 151 -0.27 -8.01 -1.94
N ASN A 152 -0.29 -7.99 -3.28
CA ASN A 152 0.80 -7.40 -4.05
C ASN A 152 0.93 -5.91 -3.74
N TYR A 153 2.14 -5.37 -3.95
CA TYR A 153 2.42 -3.98 -3.62
C TYR A 153 1.44 -3.00 -4.28
N GLY A 154 0.93 -2.05 -3.50
CA GLY A 154 -0.06 -1.06 -3.94
C GLY A 154 -1.51 -1.56 -3.98
N GLN A 155 -1.75 -2.87 -3.95
CA GLN A 155 -3.11 -3.42 -3.92
C GLN A 155 -3.71 -3.36 -2.51
N PRO A 156 -5.02 -3.07 -2.39
CA PRO A 156 -5.71 -3.12 -1.11
C PRO A 156 -5.88 -4.57 -0.63
N ALA A 157 -5.86 -4.78 0.68
CA ALA A 157 -6.32 -6.03 1.28
C ALA A 157 -7.85 -6.02 1.39
N LYS A 158 -8.50 -7.11 0.98
CA LYS A 158 -9.96 -7.24 0.98
C LYS A 158 -10.37 -8.40 1.86
N PHE A 159 -11.08 -8.10 2.93
CA PHE A 159 -11.58 -9.08 3.90
C PHE A 159 -13.10 -9.18 3.82
N THR A 160 -13.61 -10.35 4.18
CA THR A 160 -15.04 -10.57 4.43
C THR A 160 -15.21 -10.98 5.88
N PHE A 161 -16.08 -10.29 6.61
CA PHE A 161 -16.39 -10.58 8.01
C PHE A 161 -17.88 -10.90 8.15
N THR A 162 -18.19 -12.08 8.66
CA THR A 162 -19.57 -12.51 8.92
C THR A 162 -20.08 -11.86 10.19
N LEU A 163 -21.28 -11.27 10.16
CA LEU A 163 -21.86 -10.64 11.35
C LEU A 163 -22.23 -11.69 12.41
N THR A 164 -22.02 -11.33 13.68
CA THR A 164 -22.40 -12.16 14.83
C THR A 164 -23.64 -11.60 15.53
N ASN A 165 -24.12 -12.27 16.56
CA ASN A 165 -25.28 -11.82 17.36
C ASN A 165 -24.98 -10.58 18.23
N LYS A 166 -23.73 -10.11 18.26
CA LYS A 166 -23.30 -8.94 19.05
C LYS A 166 -22.58 -7.93 18.16
N SER A 167 -22.71 -6.66 18.50
CA SER A 167 -21.90 -5.62 17.85
C SER A 167 -20.43 -5.81 18.21
N THR A 168 -19.55 -5.59 17.24
CA THR A 168 -18.10 -5.74 17.39
C THR A 168 -17.40 -4.50 16.85
N ARG A 169 -16.29 -4.09 17.46
CA ARG A 169 -15.44 -3.02 16.93
C ARG A 169 -14.22 -3.63 16.26
N LEU A 170 -14.04 -3.31 14.98
CA LEU A 170 -12.96 -3.82 14.14
C LEU A 170 -12.11 -2.66 13.62
N GLN A 171 -10.83 -2.91 13.41
CA GLN A 171 -9.92 -2.00 12.71
C GLN A 171 -9.00 -2.78 11.78
N CYS A 172 -8.53 -2.12 10.73
CA CYS A 172 -7.43 -2.64 9.95
C CYS A 172 -6.11 -2.32 10.68
N GLN A 173 -5.16 -3.25 10.64
CA GLN A 173 -3.76 -3.05 10.95
C GLN A 173 -2.96 -3.26 9.67
N ALA A 174 -1.96 -2.43 9.42
CA ALA A 174 -0.98 -2.60 8.35
C ALA A 174 0.42 -2.52 8.94
N GLU A 175 1.28 -3.47 8.58
CA GLU A 175 2.58 -3.66 9.21
C GLU A 175 3.64 -4.03 8.18
N ASN A 176 4.83 -3.45 8.35
CA ASN A 176 6.07 -3.90 7.73
C ASN A 176 7.19 -3.95 8.78
N ASP A 177 8.40 -4.33 8.37
CA ASP A 177 9.56 -4.51 9.27
C ASP A 177 10.04 -3.23 9.99
N ILE A 178 9.40 -2.08 9.73
CA ILE A 178 9.81 -0.77 10.23
C ILE A 178 8.75 -0.20 11.18
N SER A 179 7.47 -0.44 10.88
CA SER A 179 6.38 0.25 11.56
C SER A 179 5.06 -0.48 11.40
N VAL A 180 4.17 -0.20 12.35
CA VAL A 180 2.78 -0.61 12.36
C VAL A 180 1.89 0.62 12.28
N GLN A 181 0.79 0.52 11.53
CA GLN A 181 -0.27 1.53 11.45
C GLN A 181 -1.63 0.89 11.64
N PHE A 182 -2.57 1.68 12.15
CA PHE A 182 -3.94 1.26 12.45
C PHE A 182 -4.93 2.22 11.81
N SER A 183 -6.05 1.69 11.33
CA SER A 183 -7.22 2.52 11.03
C SER A 183 -7.96 2.84 12.33
N PRO A 184 -8.83 3.85 12.36
CA PRO A 184 -9.79 4.00 13.45
C PRO A 184 -10.68 2.74 13.58
N PHE A 185 -11.08 2.42 14.81
CA PHE A 185 -12.09 1.39 15.04
C PHE A 185 -13.42 1.79 14.39
N LYS A 186 -14.03 0.85 13.67
CA LYS A 186 -15.40 0.93 13.20
C LYS A 186 -16.28 -0.04 13.96
N LEU A 187 -17.43 0.46 14.41
CA LEU A 187 -18.47 -0.37 15.01
C LEU A 187 -19.23 -1.08 13.90
N VAL A 188 -19.26 -2.40 13.99
CA VAL A 188 -20.01 -3.29 13.10
C VAL A 188 -21.25 -3.77 13.84
N PRO A 189 -22.46 -3.60 13.26
CA PRO A 189 -23.72 -3.98 13.92
C PRO A 189 -23.87 -5.51 14.03
N PRO A 190 -24.75 -5.99 14.92
CA PRO A 190 -25.11 -7.41 14.95
C PRO A 190 -25.85 -7.81 13.66
N GLY A 191 -25.73 -9.09 13.27
CA GLY A 191 -26.41 -9.64 12.09
C GLY A 191 -27.90 -9.90 12.29
N GLN A 192 -28.36 -9.93 13.54
CA GLN A 192 -29.77 -10.11 13.90
C GLN A 192 -30.27 -8.92 14.71
N LEU A 193 -31.48 -8.47 14.42
CA LEU A 193 -32.16 -7.46 15.23
C LEU A 193 -32.40 -8.00 16.65
N PRO A 194 -32.23 -7.19 17.70
CA PRO A 194 -32.54 -7.61 19.06
C PRO A 194 -34.01 -8.01 19.16
N GLN A 195 -34.30 -9.17 19.76
CA GLN A 195 -35.67 -9.72 19.89
C GLN A 195 -36.66 -8.70 20.48
N GLY A 196 -36.22 -7.79 21.35
CA GLY A 196 -37.07 -6.74 21.92
C GLY A 196 -37.68 -5.78 20.88
N ALA A 197 -36.98 -5.49 19.78
CA ALA A 197 -37.52 -4.62 18.72
C ALA A 197 -38.60 -5.33 17.89
N ILE A 198 -38.46 -6.65 17.69
CA ILE A 198 -39.44 -7.48 17.00
C ILE A 198 -40.73 -7.57 17.82
N VAL A 199 -40.62 -7.71 19.15
CA VAL A 199 -41.79 -7.78 20.04
C VAL A 199 -42.56 -6.46 20.07
N VAL A 200 -41.89 -5.30 20.15
CA VAL A 200 -42.54 -3.98 20.18
C VAL A 200 -43.31 -3.69 18.88
N LEU A 201 -42.72 -4.02 17.73
CA LEU A 201 -43.40 -3.90 16.43
C LEU A 201 -44.60 -4.85 16.32
N GLY A 202 -44.45 -6.10 16.79
CA GLY A 202 -45.52 -7.09 16.84
C GLY A 202 -46.70 -6.63 17.71
N SER A 203 -46.43 -6.10 18.90
CA SER A 203 -47.48 -5.57 19.79
C SER A 203 -48.20 -4.36 19.21
N SER A 204 -47.49 -3.46 18.52
CA SER A 204 -48.10 -2.30 17.89
C SER A 204 -49.03 -2.67 16.74
N LEU A 205 -48.68 -3.67 15.93
CA LEU A 205 -49.52 -4.14 14.82
C LEU A 205 -50.80 -4.80 15.33
N ILE A 206 -50.72 -5.58 16.42
CA ILE A 206 -51.89 -6.18 17.06
C ILE A 206 -52.84 -5.10 17.60
N SER A 207 -52.30 -4.04 18.24
CA SER A 207 -53.11 -2.93 18.73
C SER A 207 -53.82 -2.16 17.62
N ILE A 208 -53.15 -1.90 16.49
CA ILE A 208 -53.76 -1.20 15.35
C ILE A 208 -54.88 -2.04 14.73
N ALA A 209 -54.66 -3.34 14.55
CA ALA A 209 -55.69 -4.25 14.03
C ALA A 209 -56.93 -4.30 14.94
N ALA A 210 -56.74 -4.34 16.26
CA ALA A 210 -57.85 -4.32 17.22
C ALA A 210 -58.68 -3.02 17.13
N VAL A 211 -58.02 -1.86 17.03
CA VAL A 211 -58.72 -0.57 16.89
C VAL A 211 -59.49 -0.50 15.57
N THR A 212 -58.92 -0.99 14.47
CA THR A 212 -59.63 -1.02 13.17
C THR A 212 -60.79 -2.00 13.15
N CYS A 213 -60.68 -3.17 13.78
CA CYS A 213 -61.78 -4.12 13.91
C CYS A 213 -62.93 -3.55 14.75
N TRP A 214 -62.61 -2.81 15.81
CA TRP A 214 -63.62 -2.21 16.67
C TRP A 214 -64.39 -1.08 15.98
N LEU A 215 -63.69 -0.23 15.22
CA LEU A 215 -64.31 0.83 14.42
C LEU A 215 -65.17 0.27 13.26
N LEU A 216 -64.73 -0.80 12.60
CA LEU A 216 -65.52 -1.47 11.56
C LEU A 216 -66.77 -2.16 12.14
N ALA A 217 -66.66 -2.76 13.32
CA ALA A 217 -67.82 -3.33 14.01
C ALA A 217 -68.85 -2.26 14.40
N GLN A 218 -68.40 -1.08 14.85
CA GLN A 218 -69.30 0.05 15.15
C GLN A 218 -70.00 0.59 13.89
N ALA A 219 -69.33 0.63 12.74
CA ALA A 219 -69.90 1.08 11.48
C ALA A 219 -70.95 0.13 10.87
N TRP A 220 -71.00 -1.14 11.29
CA TRP A 220 -72.00 -2.10 10.82
C TRP A 220 -73.27 -2.13 11.69
N TRP A 221 -73.28 -1.41 12.81
CA TRP A 221 -74.40 -1.34 13.75
C TRP A 221 -75.16 -0.01 13.69
N THR A 222 -74.85 0.83 12.70
CA THR A 222 -75.56 2.08 12.33
C THR A 222 -76.14 1.95 10.94
#